data_AF-A0A542IZS2-F1
#
_entry.id   AF-A0A542IZS2-F1
#
_cell.length_a   1.000
_cell.length_b   1.000
_cell.length_c   1.000
_cell.angle_alpha   90.00
_cell.angle_beta   90.00
_cell.angle_gamma   90.00
#
_symmetry.space_group_name_H-M   'P 1'
#
loop_
_entity.id
_entity.type
_entity.pdbx_description
1 polymer ?
#
loop_
_entity_poly.entity_id
_entity_poly.type
_entity_poly.pdbx_seq_one_letter_code
_entity_poly.pdbx_strand_id
1 'polypeptide(L)'
;MLHFPSTNSAAHRPSARDVARLGELLDDDVWAFSNCRVDAPGRPVAEVDWFFYNARRGTIMVSEWKGFPQRVVSATDTGTRWLLEGGLMVANPLEQVSKQLDSVRAVLRAGILPQHFPGFDPQELRLMQSVYSPQVDERTAIERIRWGKVYGGLRELAAVISNSASPAPLLLPGHGARLDLANALCGLFRTTCLPHVKAHLGAPQNDAGIDVARRISEIHRQIAALHGELADLTELAASSNGHPAEANQPAHTQPPITKPAPPKATGRTTAAMTEHQRMQAHVSRSFLGVNGSADAAAKALQQAWAAVVSDPQLNGKAGISVTLFGSVGTPLIKEKHGSLSKVLGMQLRQWCILQAEAAGMKPSDVPGKPSNIRVR
;
A
#
# COMPACT_ATOMS: atom_id res chain seq x y z
N MET A 1 -8.76 20.59 -2.26
CA MET A 1 -9.75 19.51 -2.46
C MET A 1 -10.89 20.01 -3.31
N LEU A 2 -11.36 19.22 -4.28
CA LEU A 2 -12.57 19.55 -5.04
C LEU A 2 -13.79 18.83 -4.45
N HIS A 3 -14.83 19.57 -4.08
CA HIS A 3 -16.02 19.05 -3.40
C HIS A 3 -17.24 19.00 -4.33
N PHE A 4 -17.93 17.86 -4.33
CA PHE A 4 -19.10 17.54 -5.14
C PHE A 4 -20.28 17.18 -4.23
N PRO A 5 -21.14 18.14 -3.85
CA PRO A 5 -22.25 17.90 -2.94
C PRO A 5 -23.41 17.17 -3.62
N SER A 6 -24.16 16.38 -2.85
CA SER A 6 -25.40 15.72 -3.31
C SER A 6 -26.39 16.69 -3.95
N THR A 7 -27.06 16.26 -5.01
CA THR A 7 -28.22 16.97 -5.58
C THR A 7 -29.51 16.67 -4.80
N ASN A 8 -29.49 15.68 -3.92
CA ASN A 8 -30.67 15.31 -3.13
C ASN A 8 -30.87 16.32 -1.98
N SER A 9 -31.95 17.09 -2.04
CA SER A 9 -32.32 18.07 -1.02
C SER A 9 -32.70 17.44 0.33
N ALA A 10 -33.12 16.17 0.34
CA ALA A 10 -33.45 15.42 1.54
C ALA A 10 -32.23 14.73 2.19
N ALA A 11 -31.08 14.70 1.51
CA ALA A 11 -29.87 14.15 2.09
C ALA A 11 -29.37 15.07 3.21
N HIS A 12 -28.86 14.48 4.29
CA HIS A 12 -28.12 15.23 5.29
C HIS A 12 -27.00 16.01 4.59
N ARG A 13 -26.75 17.25 5.00
CA ARG A 13 -25.61 18.02 4.49
C ARG A 13 -24.38 17.69 5.32
N PRO A 14 -23.21 17.55 4.69
CA PRO A 14 -21.98 17.38 5.45
C PRO A 14 -21.75 18.64 6.28
N SER A 15 -21.14 18.47 7.46
CA SER A 15 -20.73 19.59 8.31
C SER A 15 -19.83 20.54 7.53
N ALA A 16 -20.19 21.82 7.47
CA ALA A 16 -19.40 22.84 6.78
C ALA A 16 -17.98 22.96 7.36
N ARG A 17 -17.84 22.76 8.68
CA ARG A 17 -16.54 22.72 9.37
C ARG A 17 -15.66 21.59 8.85
N ASP A 18 -16.24 20.42 8.64
CA ASP A 18 -15.47 19.25 8.20
C ASP A 18 -15.09 19.38 6.72
N VAL A 19 -15.99 19.90 5.88
CA VAL A 19 -15.70 20.22 4.48
C VAL A 19 -14.54 21.22 4.40
N ALA A 20 -14.61 22.32 5.17
CA ALA A 20 -13.55 23.33 5.20
C ALA A 20 -12.22 22.72 5.67
N ARG A 21 -12.26 21.92 6.74
CA ARG A 21 -11.06 21.28 7.29
C ARG A 21 -10.44 20.27 6.32
N LEU A 22 -11.25 19.49 5.60
CA LEU A 22 -10.76 18.62 4.53
C LEU A 22 -10.18 19.45 3.37
N GLY A 23 -10.80 20.57 3.03
CA GLY A 23 -10.29 21.53 2.04
C GLY A 23 -8.89 22.07 2.38
N GLU A 24 -8.60 22.30 3.66
CA GLU A 24 -7.26 22.70 4.13
C GLU A 24 -6.23 21.56 4.11
N LEU A 25 -6.67 20.31 4.29
CA LEU A 25 -5.79 19.15 4.47
C LEU A 25 -5.50 18.38 3.18
N LEU A 26 -6.34 18.54 2.15
CA LEU A 26 -6.31 17.75 0.92
C LEU A 26 -6.11 18.65 -0.31
N ASP A 27 -5.23 18.22 -1.21
CA ASP A 27 -4.98 18.88 -2.49
C ASP A 27 -6.21 18.84 -3.42
N ASP A 28 -6.21 19.67 -4.47
CA ASP A 28 -7.29 19.71 -5.49
C ASP A 28 -7.33 18.46 -6.39
N ASP A 29 -6.29 17.62 -6.35
CA ASP A 29 -6.32 16.30 -6.98
C ASP A 29 -7.25 15.30 -6.26
N VAL A 30 -7.71 15.63 -5.05
CA VAL A 30 -8.67 14.82 -4.30
C VAL A 30 -10.07 15.36 -4.53
N TRP A 31 -10.89 14.52 -5.17
CA TRP A 31 -12.29 14.77 -5.47
C TRP A 31 -13.15 14.08 -4.42
N ALA A 32 -13.91 14.86 -3.67
CA ALA A 32 -14.73 14.40 -2.57
C ALA A 32 -16.20 14.57 -2.92
N PHE A 33 -16.92 13.46 -3.05
CA PHE A 33 -18.34 13.41 -3.34
C PHE A 33 -19.08 13.08 -2.04
N SER A 34 -20.00 13.93 -1.60
CA SER A 34 -20.64 13.78 -0.29
C SER A 34 -22.13 13.48 -0.39
N ASN A 35 -22.61 12.57 0.46
CA ASN A 35 -23.99 12.09 0.57
C ASN A 35 -24.53 11.60 -0.77
N CYS A 36 -23.74 10.71 -1.37
CA CYS A 36 -23.98 10.11 -2.66
C CYS A 36 -25.10 9.09 -2.55
N ARG A 37 -25.92 9.03 -3.60
CA ARG A 37 -26.88 7.93 -3.78
C ARG A 37 -26.49 7.15 -5.01
N VAL A 38 -26.31 5.84 -4.84
CA VAL A 38 -25.89 4.93 -5.89
C VAL A 38 -26.98 3.89 -6.12
N ASP A 39 -27.55 3.92 -7.32
CA ASP A 39 -28.53 2.94 -7.76
C ASP A 39 -27.86 1.96 -8.72
N ALA A 40 -27.69 0.70 -8.28
CA ALA A 40 -27.20 -0.38 -9.12
C ALA A 40 -28.36 -1.33 -9.46
N PRO A 41 -28.55 -1.70 -10.75
CA PRO A 41 -29.58 -2.67 -11.12
C PRO A 41 -29.47 -3.98 -10.33
N GLY A 42 -30.59 -4.43 -9.77
CA GLY A 42 -30.66 -5.67 -8.98
C GLY A 42 -29.98 -5.61 -7.61
N ARG A 43 -29.60 -4.43 -7.11
CA ARG A 43 -28.98 -4.26 -5.79
C ARG A 43 -29.73 -3.24 -4.94
N PRO A 44 -29.64 -3.32 -3.60
CA PRO A 44 -30.09 -2.26 -2.73
C PRO A 44 -29.40 -0.93 -3.07
N VAL A 45 -30.15 0.14 -2.94
CA VAL A 45 -29.63 1.51 -3.06
C VAL A 45 -28.54 1.71 -2.01
N ALA A 46 -27.38 2.19 -2.43
CA ALA A 46 -26.30 2.53 -1.54
C ALA A 46 -26.29 4.04 -1.28
N GLU A 47 -26.44 4.42 -0.02
CA GLU A 47 -26.34 5.79 0.47
C GLU A 47 -24.97 5.98 1.09
N VAL A 48 -24.05 6.60 0.37
CA VAL A 48 -22.64 6.72 0.74
C VAL A 48 -22.38 8.13 1.27
N ASP A 49 -21.96 8.26 2.52
CA ASP A 49 -21.64 9.57 3.11
C ASP A 49 -20.53 10.27 2.36
N TRP A 50 -19.44 9.55 2.04
CA TRP A 50 -18.33 10.10 1.26
C TRP A 50 -17.73 9.09 0.30
N PHE A 51 -17.53 9.55 -0.93
CA PHE A 51 -16.71 8.88 -1.94
C PHE A 51 -15.55 9.79 -2.31
N PHE A 52 -14.32 9.30 -2.18
CA PHE A 52 -13.11 10.03 -2.52
C PHE A 52 -12.44 9.38 -3.73
N TYR A 53 -12.10 10.18 -4.72
CA TYR A 53 -11.22 9.81 -5.82
C TYR A 53 -9.98 10.71 -5.80
N ASN A 54 -8.81 10.11 -5.67
CA ASN A 54 -7.54 10.82 -5.79
C ASN A 54 -7.05 10.70 -7.24
N ALA A 55 -7.27 11.74 -8.05
CA ALA A 55 -6.93 11.75 -9.47
C ALA A 55 -5.43 11.60 -9.74
N ARG A 56 -4.58 12.06 -8.81
CA ARG A 56 -3.12 11.92 -8.87
C ARG A 56 -2.66 10.48 -8.62
N ARG A 57 -3.33 9.76 -7.71
CA ARG A 57 -2.96 8.39 -7.30
C ARG A 57 -3.80 7.29 -7.95
N GLY A 58 -4.92 7.65 -8.57
CA GLY A 58 -5.90 6.71 -9.11
C GLY A 58 -6.53 5.82 -8.04
N THR A 59 -6.60 6.28 -6.79
CA THR A 59 -7.19 5.52 -5.67
C THR A 59 -8.60 5.98 -5.39
N ILE A 60 -9.45 5.02 -5.01
CA ILE A 60 -10.84 5.28 -4.63
C ILE A 60 -11.07 4.80 -3.19
N MET A 61 -11.78 5.62 -2.41
CA MET A 61 -12.19 5.30 -1.05
C MET A 61 -13.68 5.60 -0.86
N VAL A 62 -14.37 4.67 -0.19
CA VAL A 62 -15.72 4.87 0.35
C VAL A 62 -15.58 5.04 1.86
N SER A 63 -16.19 6.10 2.41
CA SER A 63 -16.10 6.45 3.82
C SER A 63 -17.49 6.72 4.39
N GLU A 64 -17.86 5.97 5.42
CA GLU A 64 -19.06 6.24 6.23
C GLU A 64 -18.68 7.08 7.44
N TRP A 65 -19.48 8.10 7.76
CA TRP A 65 -19.19 9.05 8.81
C TRP A 65 -20.23 8.91 9.92
N LYS A 66 -19.79 8.46 11.10
CA LYS A 66 -20.68 8.24 12.24
C LYS A 66 -20.35 9.15 13.41
N GLY A 67 -21.32 9.97 13.79
CA GLY A 67 -21.32 10.69 15.06
C GLY A 67 -22.07 9.89 16.11
N PHE A 68 -21.39 9.52 17.19
CA PHE A 68 -22.01 8.89 18.36
C PHE A 68 -22.14 9.89 19.53
N PRO A 69 -23.13 9.71 20.42
CA PRO A 69 -23.29 10.59 21.58
C PRO A 69 -22.19 10.40 22.64
N GLN A 70 -21.48 9.28 22.60
CA GLN A 70 -20.49 8.84 23.59
C GLN A 70 -19.23 8.32 22.90
N ARG A 71 -18.10 8.28 23.64
CA ARG A 71 -16.84 7.72 23.14
C ARG A 71 -17.04 6.25 22.69
N VAL A 72 -16.39 5.85 21.61
CA VAL A 72 -16.32 4.44 21.21
C VAL A 72 -15.27 3.75 22.08
N VAL A 73 -15.70 2.74 22.84
CA VAL A 73 -14.83 1.92 23.69
C VAL A 73 -14.20 0.80 22.88
N SER A 74 -15.00 0.12 22.05
CA SER A 74 -14.51 -0.94 21.17
C SER A 74 -15.11 -0.84 19.78
N ALA A 75 -14.24 -0.85 18.78
CA ALA A 75 -14.57 -0.94 17.36
C ALA A 75 -14.02 -2.26 16.81
N THR A 76 -14.88 -3.06 16.19
CA THR A 76 -14.56 -4.41 15.75
C THR A 76 -14.76 -4.57 14.24
N ASP A 77 -14.16 -5.63 13.66
CA ASP A 77 -14.51 -6.13 12.33
C ASP A 77 -16.00 -6.49 12.18
N THR A 78 -16.40 -6.79 10.94
CA THR A 78 -17.75 -7.24 10.57
C THR A 78 -18.25 -8.40 11.45
N GLY A 79 -19.54 -8.41 11.75
CA GLY A 79 -20.23 -9.44 12.52
C GLY A 79 -20.44 -9.08 13.99
N THR A 80 -19.76 -8.05 14.51
CA THR A 80 -19.89 -7.59 15.90
C THR A 80 -20.23 -6.11 15.96
N ARG A 81 -21.13 -5.75 16.87
CA ARG A 81 -21.53 -4.36 17.15
C ARG A 81 -20.41 -3.59 17.83
N TRP A 82 -20.33 -2.29 17.58
CA TRP A 82 -19.41 -1.42 18.32
C TRP A 82 -19.95 -1.14 19.72
N LEU A 83 -19.04 -1.00 20.68
CA LEU A 83 -19.35 -0.70 22.07
C LEU A 83 -19.03 0.77 22.34
N LEU A 84 -20.01 1.51 22.86
CA LEU A 84 -19.84 2.87 23.35
C LEU A 84 -19.62 2.89 24.87
N GLU A 85 -19.08 4.01 25.35
CA GLU A 85 -18.93 4.27 26.78
C GLU A 85 -20.29 4.23 27.49
N GLY A 86 -20.39 3.51 28.61
CA GLY A 86 -21.66 3.25 29.29
C GLY A 86 -22.39 1.99 28.82
N GLY A 87 -21.78 1.16 27.96
CA GLY A 87 -22.29 -0.18 27.65
C GLY A 87 -23.23 -0.26 26.44
N LEU A 88 -23.50 0.87 25.76
CA LEU A 88 -24.41 0.90 24.63
C LEU A 88 -23.78 0.24 23.39
N MET A 89 -24.47 -0.75 22.83
CA MET A 89 -24.04 -1.46 21.62
C MET A 89 -24.72 -0.87 20.38
N VAL A 90 -23.93 -0.41 19.41
CA VAL A 90 -24.41 0.19 18.16
C VAL A 90 -24.07 -0.67 16.95
N ALA A 91 -24.89 -0.57 15.90
CA ALA A 91 -24.65 -1.30 14.65
C ALA A 91 -23.26 -0.96 14.08
N ASN A 92 -22.60 -1.96 13.49
CA ASN A 92 -21.25 -1.79 12.96
C ASN A 92 -21.26 -0.95 11.67
N PRO A 93 -20.69 0.25 11.66
CA PRO A 93 -20.67 1.10 10.46
C PRO A 93 -19.87 0.48 9.31
N LEU A 94 -18.90 -0.40 9.60
CA LEU A 94 -18.17 -1.11 8.54
C LEU A 94 -19.08 -2.04 7.75
N GLU A 95 -20.05 -2.70 8.39
CA GLU A 95 -21.00 -3.55 7.64
C GLU A 95 -21.87 -2.73 6.69
N GLN A 96 -22.22 -1.52 7.09
CA GLN A 96 -22.96 -0.60 6.24
C GLN A 96 -22.13 -0.25 4.99
N VAL A 97 -20.86 0.12 5.16
CA VAL A 97 -19.96 0.38 4.03
C VAL A 97 -19.81 -0.87 3.17
N SER A 98 -19.55 -2.04 3.76
CA SER A 98 -19.36 -3.29 3.00
C SER A 98 -20.56 -3.61 2.10
N LYS A 99 -21.80 -3.40 2.58
CA LYS A 99 -23.02 -3.57 1.77
C LYS A 99 -23.10 -2.57 0.61
N GLN A 100 -22.63 -1.34 0.81
CA GLN A 100 -22.62 -0.29 -0.22
C GLN A 100 -21.53 -0.53 -1.28
N LEU A 101 -20.37 -1.08 -0.90
CA LEU A 101 -19.23 -1.28 -1.80
C LEU A 101 -19.59 -2.05 -3.06
N ASP A 102 -20.43 -3.07 -2.96
CA ASP A 102 -20.79 -3.88 -4.12
C ASP A 102 -21.66 -3.12 -5.12
N SER A 103 -22.58 -2.27 -4.64
CA SER A 103 -23.34 -1.36 -5.49
C SER A 103 -22.41 -0.35 -6.15
N VAL A 104 -21.46 0.24 -5.40
CA VAL A 104 -20.45 1.17 -5.94
C VAL A 104 -19.57 0.50 -6.99
N ARG A 105 -19.04 -0.70 -6.72
CA ARG A 105 -18.25 -1.47 -7.70
C ARG A 105 -19.07 -1.75 -8.95
N ALA A 106 -20.32 -2.19 -8.80
CA ALA A 106 -21.16 -2.52 -9.94
C ALA A 106 -21.37 -1.31 -10.86
N VAL A 107 -21.71 -0.15 -10.30
CA VAL A 107 -21.94 1.06 -11.12
C VAL A 107 -20.65 1.62 -11.72
N LEU A 108 -19.52 1.54 -11.02
CA LEU A 108 -18.23 1.97 -11.57
C LEU A 108 -17.82 1.06 -12.73
N ARG A 109 -17.95 -0.26 -12.56
CA ARG A 109 -17.62 -1.26 -13.60
C ARG A 109 -18.49 -1.11 -14.84
N ALA A 110 -19.77 -0.83 -14.69
CA ALA A 110 -20.70 -0.70 -15.81
C ALA A 110 -20.66 0.69 -16.44
N GLY A 111 -20.64 1.75 -15.63
CA GLY A 111 -20.86 3.13 -16.08
C GLY A 111 -19.60 3.97 -16.26
N ILE A 112 -18.48 3.62 -15.61
CA ILE A 112 -17.26 4.46 -15.61
C ILE A 112 -16.10 3.78 -16.33
N LEU A 113 -15.76 2.54 -15.95
CA LEU A 113 -14.57 1.86 -16.48
C LEU A 113 -14.56 1.75 -18.01
N PRO A 114 -15.64 1.33 -18.70
CA PRO A 114 -15.60 1.13 -20.14
C PRO A 114 -15.34 2.43 -20.92
N GLN A 115 -15.82 3.56 -20.40
CA GLN A 115 -15.77 4.85 -21.07
C GLN A 115 -14.48 5.62 -20.75
N HIS A 116 -14.06 5.59 -19.49
CA HIS A 116 -12.95 6.43 -19.01
C HIS A 116 -11.65 5.65 -18.79
N PHE A 117 -11.72 4.31 -18.70
CA PHE A 117 -10.58 3.43 -18.43
C PHE A 117 -10.66 2.12 -19.26
N PRO A 118 -10.75 2.17 -20.59
CA PRO A 118 -11.09 1.02 -21.43
C PRO A 118 -10.11 -0.16 -21.39
N GLY A 119 -8.87 0.06 -20.93
CA GLY A 119 -7.84 -0.99 -20.75
C GLY A 119 -7.70 -1.51 -19.32
N PHE A 120 -8.60 -1.12 -18.40
CA PHE A 120 -8.54 -1.54 -16.99
C PHE A 120 -9.38 -2.80 -16.79
N ASP A 121 -8.82 -3.84 -16.18
CA ASP A 121 -9.58 -5.04 -15.81
C ASP A 121 -10.60 -4.70 -14.70
N PRO A 122 -11.92 -4.81 -14.96
CA PRO A 122 -12.95 -4.56 -13.95
C PRO A 122 -12.77 -5.37 -12.66
N GLN A 123 -12.16 -6.56 -12.71
CA GLN A 123 -11.90 -7.39 -11.54
C GLN A 123 -10.78 -6.86 -10.65
N GLU A 124 -9.88 -6.02 -11.19
CA GLU A 124 -8.83 -5.34 -10.43
C GLU A 124 -9.32 -4.10 -9.69
N LEU A 125 -10.58 -3.68 -9.86
CA LEU A 125 -11.14 -2.54 -9.16
C LEU A 125 -11.07 -2.76 -7.64
N ARG A 126 -10.29 -1.91 -6.95
CA ARG A 126 -10.19 -1.90 -5.49
C ARG A 126 -10.78 -0.60 -4.95
N LEU A 127 -11.70 -0.75 -4.01
CA LEU A 127 -12.27 0.35 -3.24
C LEU A 127 -11.76 0.21 -1.82
N MET A 128 -11.12 1.26 -1.31
CA MET A 128 -10.77 1.34 0.10
C MET A 128 -12.04 1.54 0.91
N GLN A 129 -12.21 0.72 1.94
CA GLN A 129 -13.30 0.84 2.90
C GLN A 129 -12.84 1.63 4.11
N SER A 130 -13.60 2.63 4.52
CA SER A 130 -13.30 3.38 5.73
C SER A 130 -14.54 3.80 6.51
N VAL A 131 -14.34 4.04 7.80
CA VAL A 131 -15.30 4.72 8.67
C VAL A 131 -14.57 5.85 9.36
N TYR A 132 -15.16 7.04 9.37
CA TYR A 132 -14.74 8.14 10.20
C TYR A 132 -15.71 8.28 11.38
N SER A 133 -15.18 8.38 12.59
CA SER A 133 -15.98 8.70 13.77
C SER A 133 -15.13 9.50 14.77
N PRO A 134 -15.49 10.76 15.06
CA PRO A 134 -14.71 11.60 15.98
C PRO A 134 -14.70 11.09 17.43
N GLN A 135 -15.57 10.14 17.76
CA GLN A 135 -15.63 9.47 19.07
C GLN A 135 -14.65 8.29 19.19
N VAL A 136 -13.91 7.96 18.13
CA VAL A 136 -12.80 7.01 18.16
C VAL A 136 -11.51 7.76 18.48
N ASP A 137 -10.74 7.26 19.43
CA ASP A 137 -9.47 7.85 19.84
C ASP A 137 -8.42 6.77 20.16
N GLU A 138 -7.26 7.18 20.68
CA GLU A 138 -6.16 6.28 21.06
C GLU A 138 -6.53 5.28 22.17
N ARG A 139 -7.62 5.51 22.91
CA ARG A 139 -8.12 4.62 23.96
C ARG A 139 -9.17 3.66 23.45
N THR A 140 -9.68 3.84 22.24
CA THR A 140 -10.60 2.89 21.62
C THR A 140 -9.87 1.59 21.32
N ALA A 141 -10.38 0.47 21.84
CA ALA A 141 -9.91 -0.84 21.46
C ALA A 141 -10.36 -1.13 20.02
N ILE A 142 -9.40 -1.34 19.12
CA ILE A 142 -9.68 -1.66 17.71
C ILE A 142 -9.33 -3.13 17.47
N GLU A 143 -10.34 -3.99 17.50
CA GLU A 143 -10.15 -5.44 17.40
C GLU A 143 -10.35 -5.94 15.98
N ARG A 144 -9.25 -6.45 15.38
CA ARG A 144 -9.13 -6.98 14.00
C ARG A 144 -9.88 -6.13 12.99
N ILE A 145 -9.20 -5.38 12.12
CA ILE A 145 -9.85 -4.80 10.94
C ILE A 145 -9.15 -5.26 9.67
N ARG A 146 -9.59 -6.40 9.11
CA ARG A 146 -8.92 -7.10 8.00
C ARG A 146 -9.00 -6.35 6.66
N TRP A 147 -10.02 -5.51 6.47
CA TRP A 147 -10.31 -4.91 5.15
C TRP A 147 -10.82 -3.46 5.17
N GLY A 148 -11.36 -2.99 6.29
CA GLY A 148 -11.72 -1.59 6.50
C GLY A 148 -10.73 -0.83 7.38
N LYS A 149 -10.84 0.49 7.45
CA LYS A 149 -10.08 1.31 8.42
C LYS A 149 -11.01 2.27 9.14
N VAL A 150 -10.80 2.41 10.45
CA VAL A 150 -11.56 3.34 11.29
C VAL A 150 -10.63 4.50 11.65
N TYR A 151 -11.12 5.72 11.48
CA TYR A 151 -10.37 6.94 11.75
C TYR A 151 -11.10 7.81 12.77
N GLY A 152 -10.37 8.20 13.82
CA GLY A 152 -10.82 9.17 14.82
C GLY A 152 -10.61 10.62 14.39
N GLY A 153 -9.50 10.87 13.68
CA GLY A 153 -9.07 12.21 13.30
C GLY A 153 -9.17 12.48 11.79
N LEU A 154 -9.70 13.65 11.42
CA LEU A 154 -9.72 14.08 10.01
C LEU A 154 -8.32 14.21 9.40
N ARG A 155 -7.32 14.58 10.20
CA ARG A 155 -5.92 14.66 9.72
C ARG A 155 -5.39 13.29 9.32
N GLU A 156 -5.70 12.26 10.10
CA GLU A 156 -5.29 10.89 9.80
C GLU A 156 -6.00 10.38 8.55
N LEU A 157 -7.33 10.56 8.47
CA LEU A 157 -8.12 10.22 7.28
C LEU A 157 -7.56 10.90 6.03
N ALA A 158 -7.34 12.22 6.09
CA ALA A 158 -6.82 12.99 4.98
C ALA A 158 -5.42 12.52 4.55
N ALA A 159 -4.54 12.23 5.50
CA ALA A 159 -3.22 11.69 5.21
C ALA A 159 -3.31 10.36 4.46
N VAL A 160 -4.27 9.49 4.80
CA VAL A 160 -4.47 8.23 4.08
C VAL A 160 -5.05 8.48 2.67
N ILE A 161 -6.05 9.37 2.53
CA ILE A 161 -6.63 9.70 1.22
C ILE A 161 -5.55 10.24 0.25
N SER A 162 -4.63 11.07 0.75
CA SER A 162 -3.57 11.66 -0.08
C SER A 162 -2.46 10.68 -0.46
N ASN A 163 -2.12 9.74 0.43
CA ASN A 163 -0.91 8.93 0.30
C ASN A 163 -1.13 7.46 -0.03
N SER A 164 -2.38 7.00 -0.05
CA SER A 164 -2.66 5.60 -0.39
C SER A 164 -2.26 5.28 -1.82
N ALA A 165 -1.87 4.02 -2.02
CA ALA A 165 -1.58 3.45 -3.32
C ALA A 165 -2.54 2.29 -3.60
N SER A 166 -2.96 2.16 -4.86
CA SER A 166 -3.66 0.98 -5.37
C SER A 166 -2.68 0.16 -6.20
N PRO A 167 -2.67 -1.18 -6.09
CA PRO A 167 -1.95 -2.05 -7.03
C PRO A 167 -2.41 -1.86 -8.48
N ALA A 168 -3.67 -1.51 -8.67
CA ALA A 168 -4.28 -1.18 -9.96
C ALA A 168 -4.92 0.21 -9.87
N PRO A 169 -4.15 1.29 -10.08
CA PRO A 169 -4.66 2.65 -9.97
C PRO A 169 -5.42 3.07 -11.24
N LEU A 170 -6.52 3.79 -11.04
CA LEU A 170 -7.35 4.40 -12.08
C LEU A 170 -6.84 5.80 -12.41
N LEU A 171 -5.73 5.84 -13.16
CA LEU A 171 -5.11 7.08 -13.61
C LEU A 171 -5.73 7.54 -14.93
N LEU A 172 -6.09 8.83 -15.01
CA LEU A 172 -6.62 9.43 -16.23
C LEU A 172 -5.51 9.69 -17.26
N PRO A 173 -5.80 9.56 -18.56
CA PRO A 173 -4.80 9.74 -19.62
C PRO A 173 -4.42 11.21 -19.91
N GLY A 174 -5.18 12.19 -19.41
CA GLY A 174 -4.86 13.63 -19.56
C GLY A 174 -5.95 14.56 -19.00
N HIS A 175 -5.67 15.87 -18.97
CA HIS A 175 -6.56 16.88 -18.37
C HIS A 175 -7.95 16.99 -18.99
N GLY A 176 -8.05 16.88 -20.32
CA GLY A 176 -9.35 16.96 -21.01
C GLY A 176 -10.36 15.91 -20.53
N ALA A 177 -9.88 14.75 -20.08
CA ALA A 177 -10.73 13.66 -19.58
C ALA A 177 -11.20 13.87 -18.13
N ARG A 178 -10.64 14.83 -17.38
CA ARG A 178 -10.97 15.04 -15.96
C ARG A 178 -12.38 15.58 -15.77
N LEU A 179 -12.75 16.60 -16.55
CA LEU A 179 -14.08 17.19 -16.46
C LEU A 179 -15.17 16.19 -16.87
N ASP A 180 -14.92 15.42 -17.92
CA ASP A 180 -15.85 14.39 -18.39
C ASP A 180 -16.04 13.28 -17.35
N LEU A 181 -14.94 12.77 -16.77
CA LEU A 181 -15.04 11.81 -15.67
C LEU A 181 -15.78 12.41 -14.46
N ALA A 182 -15.46 13.65 -14.06
CA ALA A 182 -16.11 14.29 -12.92
C ALA A 182 -17.63 14.43 -13.15
N ASN A 183 -18.05 14.80 -14.36
CA ASN A 183 -19.47 14.87 -14.72
C ASN A 183 -20.13 13.48 -14.72
N ALA A 184 -19.46 12.46 -15.26
CA ALA A 184 -19.97 11.08 -15.25
C ALA A 184 -20.14 10.56 -13.82
N LEU A 185 -19.15 10.78 -12.95
CA LEU A 185 -19.23 10.45 -11.52
C LEU A 185 -20.34 11.26 -10.82
N CYS A 186 -20.52 12.54 -11.15
CA CYS A 186 -21.63 13.33 -10.61
C CYS A 186 -23.00 12.75 -10.98
N GLY A 187 -23.18 12.34 -12.24
CA GLY A 187 -24.40 11.66 -12.69
C GLY A 187 -24.62 10.35 -11.94
N LEU A 188 -23.56 9.55 -11.79
CA LEU A 188 -23.60 8.24 -11.12
C LEU A 188 -23.94 8.33 -9.63
N PHE A 189 -23.35 9.30 -8.94
CA PHE A 189 -23.46 9.48 -7.48
C PHE A 189 -24.58 10.46 -7.08
N ARG A 190 -25.30 11.02 -8.06
CA ARG A 190 -26.29 12.08 -7.88
C ARG A 190 -25.73 13.28 -7.10
N THR A 191 -24.58 13.79 -7.54
CA THR A 191 -23.94 14.98 -6.99
C THR A 191 -23.83 16.08 -8.04
N THR A 192 -23.40 17.27 -7.60
CA THR A 192 -23.27 18.45 -8.45
C THR A 192 -21.82 18.82 -8.66
N CYS A 193 -21.43 19.03 -9.92
CA CYS A 193 -20.17 19.68 -10.27
C CYS A 193 -20.35 21.20 -10.22
N LEU A 194 -19.83 21.83 -9.16
CA LEU A 194 -19.99 23.27 -8.94
C LEU A 194 -19.18 24.10 -9.95
N PRO A 195 -19.57 25.36 -10.25
CA PRO A 195 -18.90 26.17 -11.27
C PRO A 195 -17.39 26.35 -11.06
N HIS A 196 -16.95 26.56 -9.82
CA HIS A 196 -15.53 26.69 -9.50
C HIS A 196 -14.75 25.38 -9.72
N VAL A 197 -15.39 24.23 -9.48
CA VAL A 197 -14.81 22.91 -9.75
C VAL A 197 -14.68 22.70 -11.25
N LYS A 198 -15.71 23.04 -12.04
CA LYS A 198 -15.65 22.99 -13.51
C LYS A 198 -14.51 23.86 -14.05
N ALA A 199 -14.39 25.08 -13.55
CA ALA A 199 -13.31 26.00 -13.93
C ALA A 199 -11.92 25.41 -13.60
N HIS A 200 -11.77 24.82 -12.41
CA HIS A 200 -10.52 24.19 -12.01
C HIS A 200 -10.17 22.98 -12.87
N LEU A 201 -11.14 22.08 -13.13
CA LEU A 201 -10.92 20.87 -13.92
C LEU A 201 -10.73 21.16 -15.42
N GLY A 202 -11.26 22.27 -15.93
CA GLY A 202 -11.10 22.69 -17.32
C GLY A 202 -9.80 23.45 -17.61
N ALA A 203 -9.06 23.86 -16.58
CA ALA A 203 -7.79 24.55 -16.76
C ALA A 203 -6.64 23.56 -17.08
N PRO A 204 -5.75 23.87 -18.04
CA PRO A 204 -4.57 23.05 -18.29
C PRO A 204 -3.62 23.13 -17.08
N GLN A 205 -3.23 21.99 -16.48
CA GLN A 205 -2.18 21.93 -15.46
C GLN A 205 -0.87 21.42 -16.06
N ASN A 206 0.24 21.56 -15.33
CA ASN A 206 1.55 21.06 -15.73
C ASN A 206 1.69 19.58 -15.36
N ASP A 207 1.72 18.70 -16.37
CA ASP A 207 1.45 17.25 -16.24
C ASP A 207 2.68 16.35 -15.99
N ALA A 208 3.88 16.92 -15.81
CA ALA A 208 5.13 16.15 -15.78
C ALA A 208 5.17 15.03 -14.72
N GLY A 209 4.47 15.18 -13.59
CA GLY A 209 4.42 14.17 -12.53
C GLY A 209 3.41 13.04 -12.76
N ILE A 210 2.34 13.30 -13.52
CA ILE A 210 1.25 12.34 -13.75
C ILE A 210 1.64 11.35 -14.83
N ASP A 211 2.36 11.81 -15.86
CA ASP A 211 2.88 10.92 -16.90
C ASP A 211 3.90 9.90 -16.35
N VAL A 212 4.73 10.30 -15.39
CA VAL A 212 5.65 9.38 -14.71
C VAL A 212 4.88 8.35 -13.90
N ALA A 213 3.89 8.77 -13.10
CA ALA A 213 3.06 7.85 -12.32
C ALA A 213 2.26 6.88 -13.20
N ARG A 214 1.71 7.37 -14.32
CA ARG A 214 1.01 6.57 -15.33
C ARG A 214 1.95 5.56 -15.97
N ARG A 215 3.16 5.98 -16.34
CA ARG A 215 4.17 5.07 -16.90
C ARG A 215 4.59 4.01 -15.90
N ILE A 216 4.78 4.37 -14.64
CA ILE A 216 5.09 3.41 -13.57
C ILE A 216 3.95 2.41 -13.39
N SER A 217 2.70 2.86 -13.35
CA SER A 217 1.54 1.97 -13.23
C SER A 217 1.43 1.03 -14.43
N GLU A 218 1.66 1.53 -15.64
CA GLU A 218 1.63 0.72 -16.86
C GLU A 218 2.69 -0.37 -16.81
N ILE A 219 3.91 -0.03 -16.38
CA ILE A 219 4.98 -1.01 -16.17
C ILE A 219 4.57 -2.08 -15.15
N HIS A 220 3.92 -1.70 -14.03
CA HIS A 220 3.46 -2.68 -13.05
C HIS A 220 2.42 -3.64 -13.61
N ARG A 221 1.48 -3.16 -14.45
CA ARG A 221 0.51 -4.03 -15.13
C ARG A 221 1.18 -4.96 -16.13
N GLN A 222 2.14 -4.46 -16.90
CA GLN A 222 2.91 -5.28 -17.84
C GLN A 222 3.70 -6.39 -17.12
N ILE A 223 4.31 -6.07 -15.97
CA ILE A 223 4.99 -7.08 -15.12
C ILE A 223 3.99 -8.10 -14.56
N ALA A 224 2.81 -7.65 -14.10
CA ALA A 224 1.78 -8.55 -13.59
C ALA A 224 1.26 -9.50 -14.68
N ALA A 225 1.01 -9.00 -15.90
CA ALA A 225 0.62 -9.81 -17.05
C ALA A 225 1.71 -10.84 -17.40
N LEU A 226 2.98 -10.42 -17.45
CA LEU A 226 4.13 -11.31 -17.66
C LEU A 226 4.22 -12.41 -16.60
N HIS A 227 3.98 -12.09 -15.32
CA HIS A 227 3.93 -13.10 -14.26
C HIS A 227 2.76 -14.08 -14.44
N GLY A 228 1.62 -13.61 -14.95
CA GLY A 228 0.49 -14.47 -15.33
C GLY A 228 0.88 -15.44 -16.45
N GLU A 229 1.45 -14.93 -17.55
CA GLU A 229 1.93 -15.76 -18.66
C GLU A 229 2.98 -16.79 -18.22
N LEU A 230 3.92 -16.39 -17.35
CA LEU A 230 4.90 -17.29 -16.75
C LEU A 230 4.24 -18.38 -15.91
N ALA A 231 3.24 -18.04 -15.09
CA ALA A 231 2.51 -19.02 -14.29
C ALA A 231 1.79 -20.04 -15.19
N ASP A 232 1.09 -19.58 -16.22
CA ASP A 232 0.40 -20.42 -17.19
C ASP A 232 1.37 -21.38 -17.89
N LEU A 233 2.53 -20.88 -18.36
CA LEU A 233 3.57 -21.70 -18.97
C LEU A 233 4.15 -22.74 -17.99
N THR A 234 4.23 -22.40 -16.70
CA THR A 234 4.72 -23.32 -15.66
C THR A 234 3.70 -24.43 -15.39
N GLU A 235 2.40 -24.11 -15.35
CA GLU A 235 1.32 -25.08 -15.21
C GLU A 235 1.19 -26.00 -16.43
N LEU A 236 1.34 -25.44 -17.64
CA LEU A 236 1.43 -26.21 -18.89
C LEU A 236 2.62 -27.17 -18.86
N ALA A 237 3.79 -26.71 -18.44
CA ALA A 237 4.98 -27.57 -18.31
C ALA A 237 4.79 -28.67 -17.24
N ALA A 238 4.12 -28.38 -16.13
CA ALA A 238 3.80 -29.36 -15.10
C ALA A 238 2.78 -30.41 -15.58
N SER A 239 1.79 -29.99 -16.37
CA SER A 239 0.75 -30.86 -16.94
C SER A 239 1.28 -31.74 -18.08
N SER A 240 2.34 -31.29 -18.76
CA SER A 240 3.02 -32.02 -19.85
C SER A 240 3.86 -33.21 -19.36
N ASN A 241 4.14 -33.31 -18.05
CA ASN A 241 4.87 -34.41 -17.43
C ASN A 241 3.97 -35.52 -16.86
N GLY A 242 2.66 -35.49 -17.13
CA GLY A 242 1.73 -36.55 -16.74
C GLY A 242 1.55 -37.61 -17.82
N HIS A 243 2.43 -38.62 -17.88
CA HIS A 243 2.08 -39.92 -18.48
C HIS A 243 1.76 -40.92 -17.35
N PRO A 244 0.61 -41.61 -17.37
CA PRO A 244 0.32 -42.69 -16.44
C PRO A 244 1.00 -43.97 -16.96
N ALA A 245 1.90 -44.57 -16.17
CA ALA A 245 2.39 -45.91 -16.43
C ALA A 245 1.76 -46.89 -15.42
N GLU A 246 1.00 -47.82 -15.99
CA GLU A 246 0.29 -48.93 -15.35
C GLU A 246 1.20 -49.88 -14.57
N ALA A 247 0.52 -50.62 -13.70
CA ALA A 247 1.01 -51.65 -12.80
C ALA A 247 1.69 -52.84 -13.50
N ASN A 248 2.74 -53.37 -12.86
CA ASN A 248 2.91 -54.82 -12.70
C ASN A 248 3.82 -55.13 -11.51
N GLN A 249 3.33 -55.98 -10.59
CA GLN A 249 4.03 -56.60 -9.46
C GLN A 249 4.61 -57.99 -9.90
N PRO A 250 5.17 -58.84 -9.01
CA PRO A 250 6.34 -58.68 -8.13
C PRO A 250 7.31 -59.90 -8.23
N ALA A 251 8.55 -59.81 -7.70
CA ALA A 251 9.25 -60.96 -7.12
C ALA A 251 10.50 -60.56 -6.28
N HIS A 252 10.64 -61.23 -5.14
CA HIS A 252 11.73 -61.16 -4.17
C HIS A 252 13.04 -61.80 -4.66
N THR A 253 14.20 -61.18 -4.36
CA THR A 253 15.35 -61.86 -3.70
C THR A 253 16.36 -60.88 -3.09
N GLN A 254 16.98 -61.32 -2.00
CA GLN A 254 17.92 -60.67 -1.08
C GLN A 254 19.37 -60.44 -1.64
N PRO A 255 20.28 -59.79 -0.88
CA PRO A 255 21.36 -58.95 -1.41
C PRO A 255 22.73 -59.66 -1.53
N PRO A 256 23.75 -58.95 -2.04
CA PRO A 256 25.06 -59.06 -1.41
C PRO A 256 25.73 -57.70 -1.14
N ILE A 257 26.34 -57.65 0.04
CA ILE A 257 27.31 -56.65 0.50
C ILE A 257 28.64 -56.96 -0.17
N THR A 258 29.26 -55.97 -0.83
CA THR A 258 30.73 -55.87 -0.94
C THR A 258 31.16 -54.41 -1.09
N LYS A 259 32.16 -54.04 -0.27
CA LYS A 259 32.78 -52.71 -0.09
C LYS A 259 33.35 -52.12 -1.39
N PRO A 260 33.48 -50.78 -1.48
CA PRO A 260 34.85 -50.24 -1.48
C PRO A 260 35.06 -48.86 -0.80
N ALA A 261 36.23 -48.75 -0.18
CA ALA A 261 37.17 -47.61 -0.23
C ALA A 261 36.82 -46.25 0.46
N PRO A 262 37.85 -45.51 0.92
CA PRO A 262 37.74 -44.52 2.00
C PRO A 262 37.16 -43.18 1.51
N PRO A 263 36.52 -42.39 2.41
CA PRO A 263 35.96 -41.10 2.03
C PRO A 263 37.08 -40.12 1.68
N LYS A 264 37.19 -39.77 0.39
CA LYS A 264 37.85 -38.53 -0.02
C LYS A 264 37.06 -37.38 0.59
N ALA A 265 37.74 -36.60 1.42
CA ALA A 265 37.27 -35.33 1.93
C ALA A 265 36.79 -34.45 0.76
N THR A 266 35.48 -34.38 0.57
CA THR A 266 34.87 -33.32 -0.23
C THR A 266 34.94 -32.07 0.62
N GLY A 267 35.88 -31.22 0.26
CA GLY A 267 36.02 -29.88 0.78
C GLY A 267 34.66 -29.22 0.82
N ARG A 268 34.31 -28.73 2.01
CA ARG A 268 33.15 -27.91 2.29
C ARG A 268 33.31 -26.63 1.46
N THR A 269 32.79 -26.61 0.24
CA THR A 269 32.60 -25.37 -0.51
C THR A 269 31.56 -24.57 0.27
N THR A 270 32.05 -23.62 1.06
CA THR A 270 31.24 -22.56 1.64
C THR A 270 30.55 -21.86 0.48
N ALA A 271 29.25 -22.13 0.31
CA ALA A 271 28.42 -21.42 -0.64
C ALA A 271 28.61 -19.91 -0.40
N ALA A 272 29.08 -19.19 -1.42
CA ALA A 272 29.30 -17.76 -1.32
C ALA A 272 27.98 -17.08 -0.97
N MET A 273 27.93 -16.42 0.19
CA MET A 273 26.73 -15.70 0.64
C MET A 273 26.36 -14.60 -0.37
N THR A 274 25.08 -14.49 -0.68
CA THR A 274 24.58 -13.40 -1.54
C THR A 274 24.73 -12.04 -0.86
N GLU A 275 24.73 -10.95 -1.63
CA GLU A 275 24.83 -9.57 -1.10
C GLU A 275 23.75 -9.30 -0.03
N HIS A 276 22.51 -9.76 -0.27
CA HIS A 276 21.40 -9.66 0.67
C HIS A 276 21.68 -10.43 1.97
N GLN A 277 22.12 -11.70 1.88
CA GLN A 277 22.42 -12.52 3.06
C GLN A 277 23.55 -11.92 3.90
N ARG A 278 24.57 -11.37 3.23
CA ARG A 278 25.71 -10.70 3.88
C ARG A 278 25.28 -9.40 4.57
N MET A 279 24.48 -8.57 3.89
CA MET A 279 23.92 -7.35 4.48
C MET A 279 23.05 -7.68 5.70
N GLN A 280 22.15 -8.65 5.58
CA GLN A 280 21.30 -9.11 6.66
C GLN A 280 22.11 -9.63 7.85
N ALA A 281 23.22 -10.35 7.61
CA ALA A 281 24.07 -10.85 8.69
C ALA A 281 24.72 -9.72 9.51
N HIS A 282 25.21 -8.66 8.86
CA HIS A 282 25.80 -7.51 9.56
C HIS A 282 24.76 -6.75 10.38
N VAL A 283 23.61 -6.48 9.78
CA VAL A 283 22.53 -5.74 10.44
C VAL A 283 21.94 -6.55 11.60
N SER A 284 21.59 -7.82 11.40
CA SER A 284 21.05 -8.66 12.47
C SER A 284 22.03 -8.84 13.64
N ARG A 285 23.34 -8.93 13.37
CA ARG A 285 24.35 -9.08 14.42
C ARG A 285 24.42 -7.85 15.33
N SER A 286 24.35 -6.65 14.77
CA SER A 286 24.37 -5.41 15.56
C SER A 286 23.08 -5.19 16.37
N PHE A 287 22.00 -5.90 16.04
CA PHE A 287 20.73 -5.85 16.77
C PHE A 287 20.59 -6.92 17.86
N LEU A 288 21.59 -7.80 18.03
CA LEU A 288 21.61 -8.79 19.12
C LEU A 288 21.72 -8.08 20.47
N GLY A 289 20.70 -8.23 21.33
CA GLY A 289 20.69 -7.67 22.69
C GLY A 289 20.37 -6.18 22.78
N VAL A 290 19.89 -5.56 21.69
CA VAL A 290 19.46 -4.15 21.71
C VAL A 290 18.17 -4.01 22.50
N ASN A 291 18.20 -3.18 23.56
CA ASN A 291 17.01 -2.85 24.32
C ASN A 291 16.03 -2.02 23.47
N GLY A 292 14.74 -2.05 23.79
CA GLY A 292 13.69 -1.42 22.97
C GLY A 292 13.66 0.11 23.01
N SER A 293 14.81 0.79 23.12
CA SER A 293 14.92 2.25 23.07
C SER A 293 15.38 2.73 21.69
N ALA A 294 14.91 3.92 21.28
CA ALA A 294 15.26 4.49 19.97
C ALA A 294 16.77 4.79 19.86
N ASP A 295 17.40 5.24 20.94
CA ASP A 295 18.84 5.53 20.98
C ASP A 295 19.69 4.27 20.82
N ALA A 296 19.26 3.15 21.41
CA ALA A 296 19.95 1.88 21.25
C ALA A 296 19.79 1.33 19.82
N ALA A 297 18.60 1.48 19.22
CA ALA A 297 18.37 1.13 17.83
C ALA A 297 19.21 1.98 16.86
N ALA A 298 19.35 3.29 17.12
CA ALA A 298 20.20 4.18 16.33
C ALA A 298 21.69 3.79 16.43
N LYS A 299 22.18 3.46 17.63
CA LYS A 299 23.55 2.94 17.83
C LYS A 299 23.78 1.60 17.14
N ALA A 300 22.80 0.70 17.17
CA ALA A 300 22.88 -0.58 16.47
C ALA A 300 22.97 -0.40 14.95
N LEU A 301 22.19 0.53 14.39
CA LEU A 301 22.28 0.89 12.96
C LEU A 301 23.64 1.50 12.62
N GLN A 302 24.19 2.35 13.50
CA GLN A 302 25.53 2.92 13.32
C GLN A 302 26.62 1.84 13.27
N GLN A 303 26.58 0.88 14.21
CA GLN A 303 27.51 -0.25 14.23
C GLN A 303 27.35 -1.15 12.99
N ALA A 304 26.12 -1.43 12.59
CA ALA A 304 25.84 -2.22 11.39
C ALA A 304 26.38 -1.53 10.13
N TRP A 305 26.18 -0.22 10.02
CA TRP A 305 26.68 0.56 8.89
C TRP A 305 28.21 0.55 8.82
N ALA A 306 28.89 0.74 9.95
CA ALA A 306 30.35 0.67 10.01
C ALA A 306 30.88 -0.71 9.58
N ALA A 307 30.21 -1.80 10.00
CA ALA A 307 30.56 -3.16 9.59
C ALA A 307 30.35 -3.39 8.08
N VAL A 308 29.26 -2.86 7.51
CA VAL A 308 28.96 -2.94 6.08
C VAL A 308 29.98 -2.19 5.24
N VAL A 309 30.37 -0.99 5.67
CA VAL A 309 31.39 -0.18 4.98
C VAL A 309 32.76 -0.85 5.01
N SER A 310 33.04 -1.60 6.07
CA SER A 310 34.30 -2.34 6.25
C SER A 310 34.31 -3.71 5.56
N ASP A 311 33.18 -4.18 5.00
CA ASP A 311 33.10 -5.45 4.28
C ASP A 311 33.52 -5.26 2.81
N PRO A 312 34.67 -5.81 2.36
CA PRO A 312 35.17 -5.60 1.00
C PRO A 312 34.25 -6.18 -0.09
N GLN A 313 33.38 -7.13 0.26
CA GLN A 313 32.43 -7.71 -0.69
C GLN A 313 31.17 -6.83 -0.86
N LEU A 314 30.82 -6.02 0.15
CA LEU A 314 29.70 -5.06 0.06
C LEU A 314 30.18 -3.69 -0.43
N ASN A 315 31.32 -3.20 0.06
CA ASN A 315 31.95 -1.96 -0.40
C ASN A 315 32.84 -2.18 -1.65
N GLY A 316 32.44 -3.14 -2.49
CA GLY A 316 33.16 -3.50 -3.70
C GLY A 316 32.96 -2.49 -4.85
N LYS A 317 33.28 -2.91 -6.08
CA LYS A 317 33.14 -2.06 -7.28
C LYS A 317 31.71 -1.54 -7.51
N ALA A 318 30.68 -2.25 -7.03
CA ALA A 318 29.30 -1.84 -7.21
C ALA A 318 28.83 -0.76 -6.20
N GLY A 319 29.62 -0.45 -5.17
CA GLY A 319 29.20 0.39 -4.05
C GLY A 319 28.14 -0.29 -3.18
N ILE A 320 27.94 0.26 -1.99
CA ILE A 320 27.02 -0.25 -0.97
C ILE A 320 25.60 0.20 -1.32
N SER A 321 24.67 -0.74 -1.43
CA SER A 321 23.25 -0.42 -1.64
C SER A 321 22.59 0.08 -0.35
N VAL A 322 22.27 1.38 -0.32
CA VAL A 322 21.56 2.02 0.80
C VAL A 322 20.13 1.50 0.89
N THR A 323 19.50 1.23 -0.26
CA THR A 323 18.15 0.65 -0.30
C THR A 323 18.13 -0.76 0.30
N LEU A 324 19.14 -1.58 0.02
CA LEU A 324 19.26 -2.93 0.60
C LEU A 324 19.53 -2.87 2.11
N PHE A 325 20.42 -1.97 2.55
CA PHE A 325 20.66 -1.73 3.98
C PHE A 325 19.35 -1.32 4.69
N GLY A 326 18.56 -0.45 4.07
CA GLY A 326 17.25 -0.04 4.56
C GLY A 326 16.23 -1.17 4.58
N SER A 327 16.19 -2.03 3.56
CA SER A 327 15.23 -3.14 3.49
C SER A 327 15.49 -4.21 4.53
N VAL A 328 16.76 -4.47 4.89
CA VAL A 328 17.10 -5.42 5.96
C VAL A 328 16.98 -4.79 7.36
N GLY A 329 17.21 -3.49 7.50
CA GLY A 329 17.13 -2.78 8.79
C GLY A 329 15.70 -2.44 9.21
N THR A 330 14.81 -2.14 8.27
CA THR A 330 13.43 -1.72 8.57
C THR A 330 12.65 -2.75 9.40
N PRO A 331 12.66 -4.06 9.10
CA PRO A 331 11.95 -5.06 9.91
C PRO A 331 12.37 -5.08 11.38
N LEU A 332 13.63 -4.78 11.69
CA LEU A 332 14.17 -4.86 13.06
C LEU A 332 13.74 -3.70 13.96
N ILE A 333 13.26 -2.59 13.38
CA ILE A 333 12.86 -1.40 14.12
C ILE A 333 11.39 -1.03 13.94
N LYS A 334 10.71 -1.56 12.91
CA LYS A 334 9.35 -1.15 12.53
C LYS A 334 8.34 -1.39 13.63
N GLU A 335 8.45 -2.52 14.34
CA GLU A 335 7.52 -2.91 15.40
C GLU A 335 7.61 -2.01 16.64
N LYS A 336 8.82 -1.55 17.02
CA LYS A 336 9.04 -0.80 18.26
C LYS A 336 9.19 0.71 18.07
N HIS A 337 9.64 1.15 16.89
CA HIS A 337 10.07 2.54 16.66
C HIS A 337 9.46 3.18 15.39
N GLY A 338 8.66 2.43 14.63
CA GLY A 338 7.95 2.92 13.44
C GLY A 338 8.81 2.88 12.17
N SER A 339 9.63 3.91 11.92
CA SER A 339 10.40 4.03 10.67
C SER A 339 11.89 4.31 10.91
N LEU A 340 12.74 3.93 9.95
CA LEU A 340 14.17 4.27 9.98
C LEU A 340 14.37 5.77 10.07
N SER A 341 13.57 6.56 9.34
CA SER A 341 13.66 8.02 9.40
C SER A 341 13.33 8.59 10.78
N LYS A 342 12.43 7.97 11.55
CA LYS A 342 12.07 8.40 12.91
C LYS A 342 13.18 8.07 13.92
N VAL A 343 13.81 6.91 13.78
CA VAL A 343 14.96 6.51 14.63
C VAL A 343 16.21 7.34 14.32
N LEU A 344 16.44 7.65 13.04
CA LEU A 344 17.65 8.34 12.58
C LEU A 344 17.50 9.87 12.57
N GLY A 345 16.27 10.39 12.69
CA GLY A 345 15.95 11.82 12.61
C GLY A 345 16.08 12.44 11.22
N MET A 346 16.36 11.65 10.18
CA MET A 346 16.60 12.11 8.80
C MET A 346 16.43 10.99 7.77
N GLN A 347 16.60 11.29 6.48
CA GLN A 347 16.54 10.27 5.43
C GLN A 347 17.73 9.31 5.53
N LEU A 348 17.49 8.01 5.33
CA LEU A 348 18.51 6.95 5.46
C LEU A 348 19.75 7.22 4.60
N ARG A 349 19.57 7.66 3.34
CA ARG A 349 20.69 7.98 2.44
C ARG A 349 21.55 9.11 2.97
N GLN A 350 20.92 10.20 3.42
CA GLN A 350 21.61 11.33 4.01
C GLN A 350 22.34 10.91 5.29
N TRP A 351 21.72 10.08 6.12
CA TRP A 351 22.34 9.53 7.31
C TRP A 351 23.56 8.66 6.99
N CYS A 352 23.47 7.74 6.03
CA CYS A 352 24.59 6.89 5.60
C CYS A 352 25.79 7.70 5.08
N ILE A 353 25.53 8.79 4.34
CA ILE A 353 26.56 9.73 3.87
C ILE A 353 27.23 10.41 5.07
N LEU A 354 26.44 10.97 6.01
CA LEU A 354 26.98 11.62 7.20
C LEU A 354 27.78 10.67 8.09
N GLN A 355 27.37 9.40 8.22
CA GLN A 355 28.13 8.41 8.97
C GLN A 355 29.45 8.05 8.28
N ALA A 356 29.48 8.00 6.95
CA ALA A 356 30.70 7.79 6.19
C ALA A 356 31.67 8.97 6.32
N GLU A 357 31.17 10.20 6.21
CA GLU A 357 31.95 11.43 6.40
C GLU A 357 32.49 11.55 7.84
N ALA A 358 31.67 11.23 8.83
CA ALA A 358 32.09 11.19 10.24
C ALA A 358 33.17 10.13 10.51
N ALA A 359 33.22 9.06 9.71
CA ALA A 359 34.27 8.06 9.73
C ALA A 359 35.52 8.47 8.90
N GLY A 360 35.57 9.70 8.38
CA GLY A 360 36.68 10.23 7.59
C GLY A 360 36.72 9.74 6.14
N MET A 361 35.65 9.13 5.67
CA MET A 361 35.57 8.56 4.32
C MET A 361 34.87 9.52 3.36
N LYS A 362 35.15 9.38 2.06
CA LYS A 362 34.56 10.21 1.00
C LYS A 362 33.45 9.43 0.27
N PRO A 363 32.17 9.64 0.62
CA PRO A 363 31.07 9.04 -0.11
C PRO A 363 30.92 9.68 -1.49
N SER A 364 30.65 8.85 -2.50
CA SER A 364 30.39 9.26 -3.88
C SER A 364 29.28 8.41 -4.48
N ASP A 365 28.48 9.01 -5.34
CA ASP A 365 27.41 8.28 -6.04
C ASP A 365 27.98 7.37 -7.12
N VAL A 366 27.36 6.19 -7.27
CA VAL A 366 27.73 5.24 -8.33
C VAL A 366 26.97 5.58 -9.61
N PRO A 367 27.65 5.89 -10.73
CA PRO A 367 26.99 6.18 -12.01
C PRO A 367 26.09 5.02 -12.44
N GLY A 368 24.84 5.33 -12.81
CA GLY A 368 23.84 4.34 -13.21
C GLY A 368 23.20 3.52 -12.09
N LYS A 369 23.57 3.76 -10.81
CA LYS A 369 22.97 3.09 -9.64
C LYS A 369 22.66 4.12 -8.53
N PRO A 370 21.52 4.83 -8.60
CA PRO A 370 21.21 5.94 -7.69
C PRO A 370 21.03 5.52 -6.22
N SER A 371 20.80 4.23 -5.96
CA SER A 371 20.67 3.65 -4.63
C SER A 371 22.00 3.23 -3.99
N ASN A 372 23.11 3.29 -4.73
CA ASN A 372 24.41 2.80 -4.28
C ASN A 372 25.36 3.95 -4.01
N ILE A 373 26.04 3.89 -2.87
CA ILE A 373 27.11 4.83 -2.51
C ILE A 373 28.44 4.08 -2.43
N ARG A 374 29.49 4.69 -2.98
CA ARG A 374 30.85 4.20 -2.84
C ARG A 374 31.55 5.04 -1.79
N VAL A 375 32.15 4.37 -0.81
CA VAL A 375 32.80 5.00 0.32
C VAL A 375 34.30 4.68 0.24
N ARG A 376 35.14 5.71 0.14
CA ARG A 376 36.61 5.59 -0.05
C ARG A 376 37.40 6.29 1.03
#